data_AF-A0A533VPJ7-F1
#
_entry.id   AF-A0A533VPJ7-F1
#
_cell.length_a   1.000
_cell.length_b   1.000
_cell.length_c   1.000
_cell.angle_alpha   90.00
_cell.angle_beta   90.00
_cell.angle_gamma   90.00
#
_symmetry.space_group_name_H-M   'P 1'
#
loop_
_entity.id
_entity.type
_entity.pdbx_description
1 polymer ?
#
loop_
_entity_poly.entity_id
_entity_poly.type
_entity_poly.pdbx_seq_one_letter_code
_entity_poly.pdbx_strand_id
1 'polypeptide(L)'
;MNRLKLLVAIFLLIVMLANFFSQAYALQLSTDNEVYSEGQPLLVYGRALPDEPVIIRLFAPDGTIAQFNQITADSNGDFSHTLIKWPNATANYPYGTYSVEAIATKENGTSQIVDVKFASSSSLIPVPIQRVIITQVFAPQTAAVNQPFRVFVQVTSDGQLVAGSPSKLLGGSHIHLPSGDIVNLSNSLKTLHPGLYYTDFTPPQEGTYVFHIVVDFQRTTSHGSAATLVLKQDITGISNQIRKLNSVLDSTTQELDKLKAEIQGFGDVLNSSQRSITQANQNINRSVTSMSESVQNVEAASGQFNSLFLPVVALIAIIIALQITILARRR
;
A
#
# COMPACT_ATOMS: atom_id res chain seq x y z
N MET A 1 19.69 4.81 -79.62
CA MET A 1 19.60 4.83 -78.15
C MET A 1 20.79 4.08 -77.58
N ASN A 2 21.65 4.72 -76.77
CA ASN A 2 22.85 4.06 -76.24
C ASN A 2 22.44 2.82 -75.43
N ARG A 3 23.18 1.70 -75.56
CA ARG A 3 22.85 0.41 -74.92
C ARG A 3 22.53 0.53 -73.41
N LEU A 4 23.21 1.45 -72.71
CA LEU A 4 22.96 1.77 -71.31
C LEU A 4 21.58 2.39 -71.06
N LYS A 5 21.10 3.28 -71.94
CA LYS A 5 19.76 3.89 -71.82
C LYS A 5 18.65 2.88 -72.08
N LEU A 6 18.88 1.91 -72.98
CA LEU A 6 17.95 0.80 -73.24
C LEU A 6 17.87 -0.14 -72.02
N LEU A 7 19.00 -0.50 -71.41
CA LEU A 7 19.04 -1.32 -70.19
C LEU A 7 18.33 -0.65 -69.00
N VAL A 8 18.56 0.65 -68.81
CA VAL A 8 17.88 1.42 -67.74
C VAL A 8 16.36 1.50 -68.00
N ALA A 9 15.93 1.71 -69.24
CA ALA A 9 14.50 1.73 -69.58
C ALA A 9 13.82 0.37 -69.36
N ILE A 10 14.48 -0.74 -69.72
CA ILE A 10 13.98 -2.09 -69.46
C ILE A 10 13.91 -2.37 -67.96
N PHE A 11 14.93 -1.98 -67.19
CA PHE A 11 14.92 -2.13 -65.75
C PHE A 11 13.79 -1.33 -65.08
N LEU A 12 13.58 -0.08 -65.49
CA LEU A 12 12.45 0.75 -65.02
C LEU A 12 11.09 0.15 -65.38
N LEU A 13 10.95 -0.43 -66.58
CA LEU A 13 9.73 -1.11 -67.01
C LEU A 13 9.47 -2.38 -66.18
N ILE A 14 10.50 -3.17 -65.88
CA ILE A 14 10.40 -4.36 -65.03
C ILE A 14 10.01 -3.95 -63.59
N VAL A 15 10.61 -2.89 -63.05
CA VAL A 15 10.26 -2.37 -61.71
C VAL A 15 8.83 -1.85 -61.70
N MET A 16 8.38 -1.10 -62.71
CA MET A 16 6.99 -0.65 -62.80
C MET A 16 6.01 -1.80 -62.93
N LEU A 17 6.29 -2.80 -63.77
CA LEU A 17 5.45 -4.00 -63.93
C LEU A 17 5.39 -4.78 -62.61
N ALA A 18 6.51 -5.00 -61.93
CA ALA A 18 6.56 -5.68 -60.63
C ALA A 18 5.71 -4.96 -59.57
N ASN A 19 5.73 -3.62 -59.52
CA ASN A 19 4.89 -2.84 -58.63
C ASN A 19 3.40 -2.90 -59.02
N PHE A 20 3.07 -2.93 -60.31
CA PHE A 20 1.68 -3.09 -60.79
C PHE A 20 1.09 -4.45 -60.41
N PHE A 21 1.84 -5.55 -60.60
CA PHE A 21 1.40 -6.88 -60.19
C PHE A 21 1.24 -6.99 -58.66
N SER A 22 2.11 -6.35 -57.88
CA SER A 22 2.00 -6.37 -56.41
C SER A 22 0.76 -5.64 -55.88
N GLN A 23 0.25 -4.62 -56.57
CA GLN A 23 -0.97 -3.91 -56.15
C GLN A 23 -2.26 -4.53 -56.68
N ALA A 24 -2.21 -5.21 -57.83
CA ALA A 24 -3.39 -5.87 -58.40
C ALA A 24 -3.90 -7.07 -57.58
N TYR A 25 -3.04 -7.69 -56.79
CA TYR A 25 -3.34 -8.89 -56.01
C TYR A 25 -3.27 -8.70 -54.49
N ALA A 26 -3.05 -7.49 -54.00
CA ALA A 26 -3.06 -7.24 -52.56
C ALA A 26 -4.40 -7.65 -51.96
N LEU A 27 -4.37 -8.43 -50.86
CA LEU A 27 -5.57 -8.81 -50.13
C LEU A 27 -6.47 -7.59 -49.86
N GLN A 28 -7.73 -7.70 -50.26
CA GLN A 28 -8.80 -6.73 -50.03
C GLN A 28 -9.92 -7.38 -49.23
N LEU A 29 -10.55 -6.60 -48.36
CA LEU A 29 -11.68 -7.04 -47.54
C LEU A 29 -12.71 -5.92 -47.45
N SER A 30 -13.97 -6.26 -47.62
CA SER A 30 -15.13 -5.39 -47.48
C SER A 30 -16.33 -6.15 -46.94
N THR A 31 -17.30 -5.43 -46.41
CA THR A 31 -18.57 -5.95 -45.91
C THR A 31 -19.73 -5.33 -46.68
N ASP A 32 -20.88 -5.98 -46.66
CA ASP A 32 -22.09 -5.48 -47.33
C ASP A 32 -22.70 -4.26 -46.64
N ASN A 33 -22.48 -4.13 -45.32
CA ASN A 33 -22.92 -3.02 -44.50
C ASN A 33 -21.87 -2.68 -43.43
N GLU A 34 -22.02 -1.53 -42.81
CA GLU A 34 -21.20 -1.09 -41.68
C GLU A 34 -21.90 -1.39 -40.34
N VAL A 35 -23.23 -1.24 -40.28
CA VAL A 35 -24.05 -1.45 -39.08
C VAL A 35 -25.08 -2.53 -39.34
N TYR A 36 -25.18 -3.46 -38.39
CA TYR A 36 -26.07 -4.60 -38.45
C TYR A 36 -26.99 -4.67 -37.24
N SER A 37 -28.20 -5.17 -37.46
CA SER A 37 -29.18 -5.53 -36.44
C SER A 37 -29.51 -7.02 -36.50
N GLU A 38 -30.28 -7.49 -35.53
CA GLU A 38 -30.67 -8.88 -35.37
C GLU A 38 -31.25 -9.47 -36.67
N GLY A 39 -30.82 -10.69 -37.00
CA GLY A 39 -31.27 -11.43 -38.19
C GLY A 39 -30.62 -11.01 -39.51
N GLN A 40 -29.85 -9.91 -39.57
CA GLN A 40 -29.15 -9.52 -40.80
C GLN A 40 -27.93 -10.43 -41.04
N PRO A 41 -27.64 -10.83 -42.30
CA PRO A 41 -26.42 -11.54 -42.64
C PRO A 41 -25.24 -10.56 -42.75
N LEU A 42 -24.10 -10.89 -42.15
CA LEU A 42 -22.81 -10.25 -42.42
C LEU A 42 -22.16 -10.96 -43.61
N LEU A 43 -22.21 -10.33 -44.78
CA LEU A 43 -21.53 -10.79 -45.98
C LEU A 43 -20.15 -10.13 -46.05
N VAL A 44 -19.12 -10.96 -46.14
CA VAL A 44 -17.74 -10.50 -46.36
C VAL A 44 -17.32 -10.87 -47.77
N TYR A 45 -16.63 -9.95 -48.44
CA TYR A 45 -16.14 -10.16 -49.81
C TYR A 45 -14.85 -9.39 -50.05
N GLY A 46 -14.12 -9.79 -51.08
CA GLY A 46 -12.84 -9.15 -51.40
C GLY A 46 -12.06 -9.91 -52.47
N ARG A 47 -10.76 -9.62 -52.52
CA ARG A 47 -9.79 -10.20 -53.46
C ARG A 47 -8.58 -10.74 -52.74
N ALA A 48 -8.05 -11.86 -53.22
CA ALA A 48 -6.79 -12.49 -52.84
C ALA A 48 -6.10 -13.07 -54.10
N LEU A 49 -5.04 -13.86 -53.96
CA LEU A 49 -4.48 -14.57 -55.11
C LEU A 49 -5.47 -15.65 -55.61
N PRO A 50 -5.46 -15.96 -56.92
CA PRO A 50 -6.25 -17.07 -57.47
C PRO A 50 -6.03 -18.40 -56.73
N ASP A 51 -7.12 -19.10 -56.45
CA ASP A 51 -7.14 -20.39 -55.73
C ASP A 51 -6.41 -20.35 -54.37
N GLU A 52 -6.36 -19.19 -53.72
CA GLU A 52 -5.74 -19.01 -52.42
C GLU A 52 -6.71 -19.31 -51.27
N PRO A 53 -6.31 -20.12 -50.27
CA PRO A 53 -7.03 -20.23 -49.02
C PRO A 53 -6.96 -18.92 -48.23
N VAL A 54 -8.12 -18.39 -47.86
CA VAL A 54 -8.30 -17.19 -47.03
C VAL A 54 -8.97 -17.58 -45.72
N ILE A 55 -8.34 -17.21 -44.60
CA ILE A 55 -8.93 -17.37 -43.26
C ILE A 55 -9.70 -16.10 -42.92
N ILE A 56 -10.96 -16.24 -42.48
CA ILE A 56 -11.82 -15.13 -42.06
C ILE A 56 -12.17 -15.34 -40.58
N ARG A 57 -11.94 -14.30 -39.77
CA ARG A 57 -12.26 -14.29 -38.33
C ARG A 57 -13.17 -13.12 -38.01
N LEU A 58 -14.16 -13.36 -37.16
CA LEU A 58 -14.94 -12.31 -36.52
C LEU A 58 -14.50 -12.20 -35.07
N PHE A 59 -13.99 -11.05 -34.66
CA PHE A 59 -13.68 -10.74 -33.27
C PHE A 59 -14.83 -9.99 -32.62
N ALA A 60 -15.25 -10.46 -31.45
CA ALA A 60 -16.22 -9.78 -30.59
C ALA A 60 -15.61 -8.52 -29.93
N PRO A 61 -16.44 -7.64 -29.36
CA PRO A 61 -15.96 -6.41 -28.71
C PRO A 61 -14.93 -6.64 -27.59
N ASP A 62 -14.98 -7.80 -26.91
CA ASP A 62 -14.05 -8.22 -25.86
C ASP A 62 -12.72 -8.80 -26.39
N GLY A 63 -12.61 -8.98 -27.72
CA GLY A 63 -11.44 -9.52 -28.41
C GLY A 63 -11.44 -11.02 -28.59
N THR A 64 -12.47 -11.73 -28.14
CA THR A 64 -12.62 -13.16 -28.40
C THR A 64 -13.04 -13.43 -29.85
N ILE A 65 -12.76 -14.63 -30.35
CA ILE A 65 -13.17 -15.04 -31.70
C ILE A 65 -14.62 -15.51 -31.63
N ALA A 66 -15.52 -14.76 -32.26
CA ALA A 66 -16.93 -15.11 -32.40
C ALA A 66 -17.16 -16.10 -33.57
N GLN A 67 -16.43 -15.94 -34.68
CA GLN A 67 -16.50 -16.83 -35.85
C GLN A 67 -15.12 -17.07 -36.44
N PHE A 68 -14.91 -18.26 -37.00
CA PHE A 68 -13.70 -18.66 -37.70
C PHE A 68 -14.09 -19.52 -38.91
N ASN A 69 -13.69 -19.07 -40.10
CA ASN A 69 -13.96 -19.75 -41.36
C ASN A 69 -12.70 -19.77 -42.21
N GLN A 70 -12.59 -20.79 -43.06
CA GLN A 70 -11.59 -20.84 -44.11
C GLN A 70 -12.30 -21.07 -45.43
N ILE A 71 -12.06 -20.20 -46.40
CA ILE A 71 -12.61 -20.27 -47.75
C ILE A 71 -11.46 -20.26 -48.76
N THR A 72 -11.78 -20.53 -50.02
CA THR A 72 -10.80 -20.45 -51.12
C THR A 72 -11.30 -19.40 -52.10
N ALA A 73 -10.43 -18.45 -52.47
CA ALA A 73 -10.71 -17.51 -53.54
C ALA A 73 -10.86 -18.27 -54.87
N ASP A 74 -11.69 -17.76 -55.77
CA ASP A 74 -11.91 -18.40 -57.06
C ASP A 74 -10.71 -18.23 -58.02
N SER A 75 -10.85 -18.73 -59.24
CA SER A 75 -9.80 -18.65 -60.27
C SER A 75 -9.45 -17.22 -60.70
N ASN A 76 -10.30 -16.24 -60.37
CA ASN A 76 -10.05 -14.81 -60.61
C ASN A 76 -9.49 -14.11 -59.37
N GLY A 77 -9.41 -14.81 -58.22
CA GLY A 77 -8.98 -14.27 -56.93
C GLY A 77 -10.12 -13.63 -56.13
N ASP A 78 -11.37 -13.70 -56.59
CA ASP A 78 -12.52 -13.14 -55.88
C ASP A 78 -13.03 -14.12 -54.81
N PHE A 79 -13.47 -13.61 -53.66
CA PHE A 79 -14.12 -14.41 -52.62
C PHE A 79 -15.34 -13.70 -52.03
N SER A 80 -16.31 -14.50 -51.57
CA SER A 80 -17.50 -14.01 -50.89
C SER A 80 -18.05 -15.08 -49.94
N HIS A 81 -18.44 -14.69 -48.73
CA HIS A 81 -18.95 -15.61 -47.71
C HIS A 81 -19.88 -14.91 -46.73
N THR A 82 -20.98 -15.56 -46.33
CA THR A 82 -21.79 -15.10 -45.21
C THR A 82 -21.15 -15.59 -43.91
N LEU A 83 -20.52 -14.68 -43.17
CA LEU A 83 -19.74 -15.00 -41.98
C LEU A 83 -20.62 -15.35 -40.78
N ILE A 84 -21.73 -14.63 -40.62
CA ILE A 84 -22.72 -14.88 -39.57
C ILE A 84 -24.08 -14.31 -39.99
N LYS A 85 -25.15 -14.89 -39.47
CA LYS A 85 -26.44 -14.21 -39.36
C LYS A 85 -26.60 -13.72 -37.93
N TRP A 86 -26.64 -12.41 -37.73
CA TRP A 86 -26.59 -11.81 -36.40
C TRP A 86 -27.68 -12.39 -35.49
N PRO A 87 -27.32 -13.00 -34.35
CA PRO A 87 -28.28 -13.52 -33.40
C PRO A 87 -28.96 -12.37 -32.63
N ASN A 88 -29.90 -12.71 -31.77
CA ASN A 88 -30.36 -11.76 -30.75
C ASN A 88 -29.19 -11.41 -29.81
N ALA A 89 -29.17 -10.17 -29.32
CA ALA A 89 -28.11 -9.76 -28.39
C ALA A 89 -28.13 -10.61 -27.11
N THR A 90 -26.96 -11.13 -26.74
CA THR A 90 -26.75 -11.94 -25.53
C THR A 90 -25.41 -11.59 -24.88
N ALA A 91 -25.09 -12.17 -23.72
CA ALA A 91 -23.77 -12.00 -23.11
C ALA A 91 -22.61 -12.46 -24.02
N ASN A 92 -22.84 -13.47 -24.87
CA ASN A 92 -21.85 -14.01 -25.81
C ASN A 92 -21.84 -13.27 -27.16
N TYR A 93 -22.93 -12.60 -27.49
CA TYR A 93 -23.07 -11.76 -28.69
C TYR A 93 -23.64 -10.39 -28.28
N PRO A 94 -22.85 -9.56 -27.57
CA PRO A 94 -23.30 -8.25 -27.12
C PRO A 94 -23.33 -7.25 -28.28
N TYR A 95 -24.16 -6.21 -28.16
CA TYR A 95 -23.99 -5.05 -29.03
C TYR A 95 -22.61 -4.42 -28.85
N GLY A 96 -22.04 -3.91 -29.92
CA GLY A 96 -20.68 -3.37 -29.90
C GLY A 96 -20.02 -3.38 -31.26
N THR A 97 -18.76 -2.98 -31.29
CA THR A 97 -17.92 -3.00 -32.50
C THR A 97 -17.19 -4.33 -32.58
N TYR A 98 -17.42 -5.03 -33.69
CA TYR A 98 -16.77 -6.28 -34.04
C TYR A 98 -15.72 -6.01 -35.12
N SER A 99 -14.64 -6.78 -35.15
CA SER A 99 -13.65 -6.72 -36.24
C SER A 99 -13.73 -7.96 -37.09
N VAL A 100 -13.88 -7.77 -38.40
CA VAL A 100 -13.68 -8.83 -39.39
C VAL A 100 -12.22 -8.76 -39.85
N GLU A 101 -11.51 -9.88 -39.75
CA GLU A 101 -10.16 -10.03 -40.27
C GLU A 101 -10.14 -11.10 -41.37
N ALA A 102 -9.51 -10.79 -42.49
CA ALA A 102 -9.17 -11.74 -43.53
C ALA A 102 -7.64 -11.92 -43.59
N ILE A 103 -7.17 -13.16 -43.75
CA ILE A 103 -5.75 -13.51 -43.82
C ILE A 103 -5.48 -14.37 -45.05
N ALA A 104 -4.60 -13.89 -45.93
CA ALA A 104 -4.10 -14.57 -47.11
C ALA A 104 -2.92 -15.49 -46.74
N THR A 105 -3.06 -16.80 -47.00
CA THR A 105 -2.11 -17.81 -46.51
C THR A 105 -0.85 -17.98 -47.37
N LYS A 106 -0.93 -17.67 -48.67
CA LYS A 106 0.18 -17.71 -49.64
C LYS A 106 0.94 -16.38 -49.70
N GLU A 107 0.31 -15.27 -49.31
CA GLU A 107 0.91 -13.93 -49.26
C GLU A 107 1.63 -13.62 -47.95
N ASN A 108 2.47 -14.54 -47.46
CA ASN A 108 3.21 -14.38 -46.19
C ASN A 108 2.30 -14.06 -44.97
N GLY A 109 1.04 -14.47 -45.00
CA GLY A 109 0.08 -14.20 -43.91
C GLY A 109 -0.44 -12.75 -43.88
N THR A 110 -0.45 -12.05 -45.03
CA THR A 110 -1.00 -10.69 -45.12
C THR A 110 -2.44 -10.66 -44.60
N SER A 111 -2.77 -9.64 -43.80
CA SER A 111 -4.06 -9.52 -43.13
C SER A 111 -4.72 -8.16 -43.40
N GLN A 112 -6.04 -8.16 -43.58
CA GLN A 112 -6.88 -6.97 -43.68
C GLN A 112 -7.97 -7.00 -42.61
N ILE A 113 -8.26 -5.85 -42.00
CA ILE A 113 -9.25 -5.72 -40.93
C ILE A 113 -10.24 -4.59 -41.22
N VAL A 114 -11.53 -4.91 -41.17
CA VAL A 114 -12.65 -3.95 -41.22
C VAL A 114 -13.51 -4.08 -39.96
N ASP A 115 -13.92 -2.94 -39.41
CA ASP A 115 -14.78 -2.89 -38.22
C ASP A 115 -16.25 -2.75 -38.65
N VAL A 116 -17.14 -3.49 -37.97
CA VAL A 116 -18.59 -3.43 -38.15
C VAL A 116 -19.28 -3.26 -36.81
N LYS A 117 -20.47 -2.65 -36.78
CA LYS A 117 -21.25 -2.46 -35.55
C LYS A 117 -22.43 -3.41 -35.51
N PHE A 118 -22.60 -4.12 -34.39
CA PHE A 118 -23.85 -4.79 -34.06
C PHE A 118 -24.64 -3.92 -33.07
N ALA A 119 -25.86 -3.56 -33.42
CA ALA A 119 -26.72 -2.64 -32.66
C ALA A 119 -28.19 -3.08 -32.70
N SER A 120 -29.02 -2.47 -31.85
CA SER A 120 -30.46 -2.73 -31.81
C SER A 120 -31.21 -2.28 -33.08
N SER A 121 -30.58 -1.45 -33.90
CA SER A 121 -31.10 -0.96 -35.19
C SER A 121 -29.94 -0.81 -36.19
N SER A 122 -30.21 -1.09 -37.46
CA SER A 122 -29.31 -0.88 -38.59
C SER A 122 -29.44 0.51 -39.23
N SER A 123 -30.23 1.41 -38.62
CA SER A 123 -30.36 2.79 -39.07
C SER A 123 -29.02 3.51 -39.03
N LEU A 124 -28.51 3.90 -40.20
CA LEU A 124 -27.30 4.69 -40.36
C LEU A 124 -27.52 6.08 -39.76
N ILE A 125 -27.02 6.31 -38.54
CA ILE A 125 -26.69 7.67 -38.11
C ILE A 125 -25.34 7.97 -38.80
N PRO A 126 -25.15 9.11 -39.49
CA PRO A 126 -23.91 9.43 -40.23
C PRO A 126 -22.69 9.74 -39.33
N VAL A 127 -22.51 8.97 -38.26
CA VAL A 127 -21.37 9.02 -37.36
C VAL A 127 -20.45 7.85 -37.72
N PRO A 128 -19.13 8.08 -37.86
CA PRO A 128 -18.18 7.00 -38.10
C PRO A 128 -18.25 5.95 -36.99
N ILE A 129 -18.16 4.67 -37.34
CA ILE A 129 -18.08 3.58 -36.35
C ILE A 129 -16.86 3.81 -35.47
N GLN A 130 -17.10 4.19 -34.23
CA GLN A 130 -16.05 4.38 -33.24
C GLN A 130 -16.16 3.29 -32.18
N ARG A 131 -15.07 2.54 -32.01
CA ARG A 131 -14.89 1.64 -30.88
C ARG A 131 -14.56 2.48 -29.64
N VAL A 132 -15.34 2.31 -28.57
CA VAL A 132 -15.09 3.02 -27.32
C VAL A 132 -14.29 2.11 -26.41
N ILE A 133 -13.02 2.45 -26.18
CA ILE A 133 -12.17 1.77 -25.20
C ILE A 133 -12.01 2.67 -23.99
N ILE A 134 -12.20 2.09 -22.80
CA ILE A 134 -12.05 2.78 -21.52
C ILE A 134 -11.02 2.04 -20.68
N THR A 135 -9.99 2.77 -20.25
CA THR A 135 -8.98 2.32 -19.29
C THR A 135 -9.19 3.03 -17.97
N GLN A 136 -9.51 2.28 -16.91
CA GLN A 136 -9.62 2.80 -15.55
C GLN A 136 -8.46 2.27 -14.71
N VAL A 137 -7.84 3.16 -13.94
CA VAL A 137 -6.69 2.83 -13.08
C VAL A 137 -7.06 3.13 -11.65
N PHE A 138 -6.88 2.13 -10.78
CA PHE A 138 -7.17 2.23 -9.36
C PHE A 138 -5.88 2.03 -8.58
N ALA A 139 -5.44 3.08 -7.90
CA ALA A 139 -4.28 3.06 -7.01
C ALA A 139 -4.70 3.61 -5.64
N PRO A 140 -4.05 3.18 -4.54
CA PRO A 140 -4.26 3.82 -3.25
C PRO A 140 -3.86 5.30 -3.34
N GLN A 141 -4.61 6.18 -2.67
CA GLN A 141 -4.29 7.61 -2.66
C GLN A 141 -2.97 7.90 -1.92
N THR A 142 -2.68 7.11 -0.89
CA THR A 142 -1.46 7.22 -0.08
C THR A 142 -0.80 5.87 0.11
N ALA A 143 0.53 5.83 0.14
CA ALA A 143 1.33 4.66 0.49
C ALA A 143 2.56 5.06 1.31
N ALA A 144 3.36 4.08 1.74
CA ALA A 144 4.59 4.30 2.48
C ALA A 144 5.82 3.85 1.71
N VAL A 145 6.95 4.53 1.93
CA VAL A 145 8.26 4.13 1.40
C VAL A 145 8.56 2.68 1.83
N ASN A 146 9.08 1.89 0.90
CA ASN A 146 9.43 0.48 1.07
C ASN A 146 8.26 -0.45 1.43
N GLN A 147 7.01 0.00 1.32
CA GLN A 147 5.84 -0.85 1.48
C GLN A 147 5.20 -1.13 0.12
N PRO A 148 5.05 -2.40 -0.28
CA PRO A 148 4.42 -2.74 -1.54
C PRO A 148 2.94 -2.38 -1.50
N PHE A 149 2.44 -1.82 -2.60
CA PHE A 149 1.01 -1.66 -2.83
C PHE A 149 0.64 -2.12 -4.23
N ARG A 150 -0.64 -2.41 -4.42
CA ARG A 150 -1.18 -2.88 -5.69
C ARG A 150 -1.90 -1.78 -6.43
N VAL A 151 -1.66 -1.69 -7.74
CA VAL A 151 -2.43 -0.87 -8.67
C VAL A 151 -3.22 -1.80 -9.58
N PHE A 152 -4.52 -1.55 -9.72
CA PHE A 152 -5.41 -2.29 -10.59
C PHE A 152 -5.72 -1.48 -11.85
N VAL A 153 -5.96 -2.19 -12.94
CA VAL A 153 -6.31 -1.64 -14.23
C VAL A 153 -7.52 -2.40 -14.75
N GLN A 154 -8.58 -1.68 -15.12
CA GLN A 154 -9.71 -2.23 -15.84
C GLN A 154 -9.71 -1.72 -17.27
N VAL A 155 -9.87 -2.63 -18.23
CA VAL A 155 -9.95 -2.33 -19.65
C VAL A 155 -11.27 -2.84 -20.20
N THR A 156 -12.04 -1.94 -20.80
CA THR A 156 -13.30 -2.29 -21.47
C THR A 156 -13.34 -1.76 -22.89
N SER A 157 -14.03 -2.48 -23.78
CA SER A 157 -14.29 -2.10 -25.17
C SER A 157 -15.79 -2.25 -25.42
N ASP A 158 -16.45 -1.14 -25.76
CA ASP A 158 -17.92 -1.04 -25.84
C ASP A 158 -18.64 -1.60 -24.59
N GLY A 159 -18.04 -1.40 -23.41
CA GLY A 159 -18.55 -1.89 -22.13
C GLY A 159 -18.16 -3.32 -21.75
N GLN A 160 -17.56 -4.09 -22.66
CA GLN A 160 -17.13 -5.47 -22.41
C GLN A 160 -15.69 -5.54 -21.93
N LEU A 161 -15.40 -6.43 -20.97
CA LEU A 161 -14.06 -6.65 -20.41
C LEU A 161 -13.11 -7.21 -21.48
N VAL A 162 -12.04 -6.48 -21.79
CA VAL A 162 -11.09 -6.87 -22.86
C VAL A 162 -10.13 -7.96 -22.37
N ALA A 163 -10.17 -9.13 -22.98
CA ALA A 163 -9.22 -10.20 -22.69
C ALA A 163 -7.91 -10.01 -23.49
N GLY A 164 -6.77 -10.38 -22.90
CA GLY A 164 -5.50 -10.31 -23.61
C GLY A 164 -4.27 -10.44 -22.72
N SER A 165 -3.13 -10.73 -23.35
CA SER A 165 -1.82 -10.74 -22.68
C SER A 165 -1.43 -9.31 -22.27
N PRO A 166 -1.08 -9.05 -21.00
CA PRO A 166 -0.70 -7.72 -20.53
C PRO A 166 0.45 -7.11 -21.33
N SER A 167 1.45 -7.91 -21.69
CA SER A 167 2.62 -7.45 -22.46
C SER A 167 2.28 -6.91 -23.85
N LYS A 168 1.17 -7.37 -24.45
CA LYS A 168 0.68 -6.90 -25.75
C LYS A 168 -0.31 -5.75 -25.59
N LEU A 169 -1.26 -5.92 -24.68
CA LEU A 169 -2.37 -4.98 -24.49
C LEU A 169 -1.91 -3.68 -23.81
N LEU A 170 -1.00 -3.79 -22.83
CA LEU A 170 -0.63 -2.71 -21.90
C LEU A 170 0.85 -2.30 -22.05
N GLY A 171 1.50 -2.67 -23.16
CA GLY A 171 2.96 -2.59 -23.32
C GLY A 171 3.55 -1.17 -23.22
N GLY A 172 2.75 -0.12 -23.49
CA GLY A 172 3.17 1.28 -23.34
C GLY A 172 3.06 1.85 -21.92
N SER A 173 2.60 1.05 -20.95
CA SER A 173 2.35 1.51 -19.58
C SER A 173 3.64 1.78 -18.81
N HIS A 174 3.64 2.82 -17.99
CA HIS A 174 4.80 3.25 -17.21
C HIS A 174 4.42 4.04 -15.95
N ILE A 175 5.38 4.27 -15.07
CA ILE A 175 5.26 5.08 -13.87
C ILE A 175 6.16 6.30 -14.01
N HIS A 176 5.62 7.50 -13.76
CA HIS A 176 6.43 8.68 -13.49
C HIS A 176 6.82 8.71 -12.00
N LEU A 177 8.12 8.71 -11.74
CA LEU A 177 8.66 8.75 -10.39
C LEU A 177 8.71 10.20 -9.88
N PRO A 178 8.76 10.41 -8.54
CA PRO A 178 8.94 11.74 -7.96
C PRO A 178 10.23 12.44 -8.42
N SER A 179 11.26 11.67 -8.82
CA SER A 179 12.52 12.20 -9.36
C SER A 179 12.39 12.76 -10.78
N GLY A 180 11.29 12.47 -11.47
CA GLY A 180 11.11 12.74 -12.90
C GLY A 180 11.47 11.56 -13.81
N ASP A 181 12.05 10.49 -13.26
CA ASP A 181 12.38 9.28 -14.02
C ASP A 181 11.13 8.49 -14.41
N ILE A 182 11.28 7.62 -15.42
CA ILE A 182 10.20 6.74 -15.90
C ILE A 182 10.58 5.28 -15.69
N VAL A 183 9.65 4.50 -15.12
CA VAL A 183 9.77 3.04 -14.97
C VAL A 183 8.73 2.35 -15.85
N ASN A 184 9.17 1.50 -16.78
CA ASN A 184 8.30 0.77 -17.69
C ASN A 184 7.59 -0.41 -16.98
N LEU A 185 6.29 -0.62 -17.25
CA LEU A 185 5.45 -1.64 -16.64
C LEU A 185 5.13 -2.85 -17.54
N SER A 186 5.58 -2.87 -18.79
CA SER A 186 5.26 -3.89 -19.81
C SER A 186 5.43 -5.33 -19.33
N ASN A 187 6.42 -5.59 -18.47
CA ASN A 187 6.73 -6.93 -17.93
C ASN A 187 6.28 -7.12 -16.46
N SER A 188 5.72 -6.09 -15.83
CA SER A 188 5.30 -6.12 -14.42
C SER A 188 3.79 -6.35 -14.26
N LEU A 189 3.01 -6.05 -15.29
CA LEU A 189 1.57 -6.21 -15.31
C LEU A 189 1.15 -7.68 -15.42
N LYS A 190 0.19 -8.08 -14.59
CA LYS A 190 -0.36 -9.43 -14.49
C LYS A 190 -1.86 -9.41 -14.68
N THR A 191 -2.42 -10.51 -15.17
CA THR A 191 -3.87 -10.70 -15.30
C THR A 191 -4.46 -11.17 -13.97
N LEU A 192 -5.44 -10.44 -13.44
CA LEU A 192 -6.29 -10.91 -12.32
C LEU A 192 -7.49 -11.68 -12.86
N HIS A 193 -8.14 -11.12 -13.88
CA HIS A 193 -9.30 -11.66 -14.60
C HIS A 193 -9.27 -11.06 -16.02
N PRO A 194 -9.89 -11.66 -17.05
CA PRO A 194 -10.11 -10.97 -18.32
C PRO A 194 -10.62 -9.53 -18.12
N GLY A 195 -9.96 -8.55 -18.75
CA GLY A 195 -10.24 -7.11 -18.59
C GLY A 195 -9.79 -6.48 -17.27
N LEU A 196 -9.26 -7.25 -16.32
CA LEU A 196 -8.73 -6.77 -15.04
C LEU A 196 -7.27 -7.20 -14.84
N TYR A 197 -6.40 -6.20 -14.74
CA TYR A 197 -4.96 -6.37 -14.63
C TYR A 197 -4.45 -5.69 -13.36
N TYR A 198 -3.23 -6.05 -12.94
CA TYR A 198 -2.61 -5.41 -11.79
C TYR A 198 -1.08 -5.41 -11.88
N THR A 199 -0.46 -4.48 -11.15
CA THR A 199 0.97 -4.51 -10.84
C THR A 199 1.15 -4.23 -9.35
N ASP A 200 2.12 -4.91 -8.74
CA ASP A 200 2.58 -4.60 -7.39
C ASP A 200 3.78 -3.66 -7.51
N PHE A 201 3.82 -2.59 -6.72
CA PHE A 201 4.88 -1.58 -6.75
C PHE A 201 5.36 -1.27 -5.33
N THR A 202 6.68 -1.24 -5.14
CA THR A 202 7.32 -0.87 -3.87
C THR A 202 8.07 0.44 -4.09
N PRO A 203 7.59 1.57 -3.54
CA PRO A 203 8.19 2.87 -3.78
C PRO A 203 9.47 3.05 -2.94
N PRO A 204 10.63 3.38 -3.54
CA PRO A 204 11.88 3.55 -2.80
C PRO A 204 12.03 4.91 -2.11
N GLN A 205 11.20 5.90 -2.44
CA GLN A 205 11.34 7.27 -1.93
C GLN A 205 9.97 7.95 -1.76
N GLU A 206 9.96 9.05 -1.00
CA GLU A 206 8.78 9.88 -0.79
C GLU A 206 8.44 10.68 -2.05
N GLY A 207 7.16 11.04 -2.19
CA GLY A 207 6.66 11.88 -3.28
C GLY A 207 5.52 11.25 -4.06
N THR A 208 5.10 11.92 -5.15
CA THR A 208 3.97 11.49 -5.96
C THR A 208 4.43 10.59 -7.10
N TYR A 209 3.86 9.38 -7.17
CA TYR A 209 4.04 8.46 -8.29
C TYR A 209 2.78 8.51 -9.16
N VAL A 210 2.96 8.69 -10.47
CA VAL A 210 1.84 8.68 -11.43
C VAL A 210 1.93 7.43 -12.28
N PHE A 211 0.97 6.54 -12.12
CA PHE A 211 0.81 5.34 -12.95
C PHE A 211 0.05 5.74 -14.20
N HIS A 212 0.73 5.73 -15.34
CA HIS A 212 0.13 5.99 -16.65
C HIS A 212 0.01 4.68 -17.41
N ILE A 213 -1.23 4.27 -17.63
CA ILE A 213 -1.56 3.03 -18.31
C ILE A 213 -1.99 3.35 -19.73
N VAL A 214 -1.33 2.70 -20.68
CA VAL A 214 -1.59 2.83 -22.12
C VAL A 214 -2.07 1.48 -22.62
N VAL A 215 -3.26 1.46 -23.18
CA VAL A 215 -3.90 0.28 -23.77
C VAL A 215 -3.96 0.44 -25.26
N ASP A 216 -3.43 -0.53 -26.01
CA ASP A 216 -3.59 -0.64 -27.45
C ASP A 216 -4.40 -1.90 -27.79
N PHE A 217 -5.59 -1.71 -28.35
CA PHE A 217 -6.48 -2.82 -28.66
C PHE A 217 -7.25 -2.57 -29.96
N GLN A 218 -7.11 -3.51 -30.91
CA GLN A 218 -7.77 -3.46 -32.22
C GLN A 218 -7.67 -2.07 -32.90
N ARG A 219 -6.43 -1.55 -32.96
CA ARG A 219 -6.04 -0.22 -33.53
C ARG A 219 -6.61 1.01 -32.81
N THR A 220 -7.24 0.82 -31.66
CA THR A 220 -7.71 1.92 -30.81
C THR A 220 -6.85 1.98 -29.55
N THR A 221 -6.42 3.18 -29.19
CA THR A 221 -5.63 3.42 -27.98
C THR A 221 -6.51 4.06 -26.91
N SER A 222 -6.32 3.66 -25.66
CA SER A 222 -6.97 4.25 -24.50
C SER A 222 -5.96 4.47 -23.39
N HIS A 223 -6.10 5.59 -22.67
CA HIS A 223 -5.22 5.98 -21.58
C HIS A 223 -5.99 6.03 -20.27
N GLY A 224 -5.34 5.66 -19.19
CA GLY A 224 -5.84 5.87 -17.83
C GLY A 224 -4.68 6.20 -16.91
N SER A 225 -4.92 7.03 -15.89
CA SER A 225 -3.89 7.39 -14.92
C SER A 225 -4.43 7.41 -13.51
N ALA A 226 -3.58 7.04 -12.56
CA ALA A 226 -3.81 7.22 -11.13
C ALA A 226 -2.53 7.70 -10.46
N ALA A 227 -2.68 8.48 -9.38
CA ALA A 227 -1.55 8.97 -8.61
C ALA A 227 -1.60 8.44 -7.17
N THR A 228 -0.42 8.12 -6.64
CA THR A 228 -0.24 7.71 -5.24
C THR A 228 0.79 8.63 -4.60
N LEU A 229 0.42 9.27 -3.49
CA LEU A 229 1.34 10.02 -2.66
C LEU A 229 2.04 9.08 -1.69
N VAL A 230 3.34 8.91 -1.84
CA VAL A 230 4.17 8.09 -0.96
C VAL A 230 4.76 8.96 0.14
N LEU A 231 4.51 8.55 1.38
CA LEU A 231 4.97 9.20 2.59
C LEU A 231 5.99 8.33 3.31
N LYS A 232 6.72 8.90 4.26
CA LYS A 232 7.62 8.14 5.13
C LYS A 232 6.95 6.96 5.84
N GLN A 233 5.67 7.10 6.23
CA GLN A 233 4.88 6.08 6.90
C GLN A 233 3.42 6.14 6.45
N ASP A 234 2.73 5.00 6.51
CA ASP A 234 1.30 4.90 6.26
C ASP A 234 0.50 5.03 7.58
N ILE A 235 -0.82 4.98 7.46
CA ILE A 235 -1.75 5.03 8.60
C ILE A 235 -1.49 3.87 9.56
N THR A 236 -1.09 2.70 9.06
CA THR A 236 -0.74 1.52 9.87
C THR A 236 0.47 1.79 10.74
N GLY A 237 1.53 2.38 10.16
CA GLY A 237 2.73 2.81 10.89
C GLY A 237 2.41 3.80 12.00
N ILE A 238 1.62 4.82 11.70
CA ILE A 238 1.19 5.84 12.67
C ILE A 238 0.37 5.21 13.81
N SER A 239 -0.60 4.33 13.47
CA SER A 239 -1.43 3.64 14.47
C SER A 239 -0.60 2.77 15.42
N ASN A 240 0.40 2.06 14.90
CA ASN A 240 1.33 1.28 15.71
C ASN A 240 2.16 2.15 16.66
N GLN A 241 2.60 3.33 16.20
CA GLN A 241 3.30 4.29 17.05
C GLN A 241 2.41 4.83 18.17
N ILE A 242 1.14 5.16 17.88
CA ILE A 242 0.16 5.60 18.88
C ILE A 242 -0.08 4.50 19.92
N ARG A 243 -0.25 3.25 19.49
CA ARG A 243 -0.43 2.13 20.43
C ARG A 243 0.77 1.94 21.35
N LYS A 244 2.00 2.08 20.82
CA LYS A 244 3.22 2.03 21.63
C LYS A 244 3.28 3.20 22.62
N LEU A 245 2.90 4.40 22.20
CA LEU A 245 2.84 5.57 23.06
C LEU A 245 1.84 5.37 24.21
N ASN A 246 0.64 4.85 23.92
CA ASN A 246 -0.35 4.54 24.95
C ASN A 246 0.18 3.53 25.97
N SER A 247 0.87 2.48 25.50
CA SER A 247 1.49 1.50 26.40
C SER A 247 2.56 2.13 27.31
N VAL A 248 3.34 3.09 26.81
CA VAL A 248 4.33 3.83 27.62
C VAL A 248 3.64 4.74 28.64
N LEU A 249 2.54 5.40 28.25
CA LEU A 249 1.73 6.23 29.15
C LEU A 249 1.08 5.41 30.26
N ASP A 250 0.55 4.23 29.95
CA ASP A 250 -0.02 3.30 30.94
C ASP A 250 1.05 2.86 31.95
N SER A 251 2.23 2.47 31.45
CA SER A 251 3.36 2.11 32.32
C SER A 251 3.80 3.29 33.19
N THR A 252 3.85 4.49 32.63
CA THR A 252 4.21 5.71 33.38
C THR A 252 3.18 5.99 34.48
N THR A 253 1.91 5.79 34.20
CA THR A 253 0.82 5.96 35.18
C THR A 253 0.96 4.96 36.33
N GLN A 254 1.24 3.69 36.03
CA GLN A 254 1.48 2.67 37.06
C GLN A 254 2.69 2.99 37.94
N GLU A 255 3.77 3.49 37.36
CA GLU A 255 4.95 3.92 38.13
C GLU A 255 4.65 5.16 39.00
N LEU A 256 3.81 6.09 38.53
CA LEU A 256 3.34 7.21 39.35
C LEU A 256 2.46 6.76 40.51
N ASP A 257 1.60 5.77 40.32
CA ASP A 257 0.79 5.18 41.40
C ASP A 257 1.65 4.49 42.46
N LYS A 258 2.70 3.76 42.04
CA LYS A 258 3.69 3.19 42.96
C LYS A 258 4.43 4.27 43.74
N LEU A 259 4.95 5.29 43.04
CA LEU A 259 5.65 6.41 43.68
C LEU A 259 4.75 7.11 44.70
N LYS A 260 3.46 7.31 44.38
CA LYS A 260 2.48 7.88 45.30
C LYS A 260 2.30 7.00 46.55
N ALA A 261 2.20 5.68 46.39
CA ALA A 261 2.09 4.75 47.51
C ALA A 261 3.36 4.76 48.39
N GLU A 262 4.54 4.81 47.78
CA GLU A 262 5.82 4.92 48.50
C GLU A 262 5.93 6.23 49.29
N ILE A 263 5.52 7.37 48.70
CA ILE A 263 5.49 8.67 49.39
C ILE A 263 4.53 8.64 50.58
N GLN A 264 3.35 8.01 50.43
CA GLN A 264 2.42 7.83 51.55
C GLN A 264 3.04 6.96 52.64
N GLY A 265 3.68 5.85 52.28
CA GLY A 265 4.40 4.99 53.22
C GLY A 265 5.51 5.74 53.97
N PHE A 266 6.27 6.59 53.27
CA PHE A 266 7.27 7.45 53.90
C PHE A 266 6.63 8.45 54.89
N GLY A 267 5.48 9.04 54.54
CA GLY A 267 4.69 9.89 55.43
C GLY A 267 4.27 9.17 56.72
N ASP A 268 3.83 7.91 56.62
CA ASP A 268 3.44 7.10 57.78
C ASP A 268 4.63 6.77 58.69
N VAL A 269 5.79 6.47 58.09
CA VAL A 269 7.05 6.26 58.83
C VAL A 269 7.45 7.54 59.57
N LEU A 270 7.39 8.71 58.91
CA LEU A 270 7.67 10.00 59.55
C LEU A 270 6.72 10.28 60.73
N ASN A 271 5.41 10.09 60.54
CA ASN A 271 4.41 10.27 61.59
C ASN A 271 4.63 9.33 62.78
N SER A 272 5.05 8.09 62.51
CA SER A 272 5.36 7.10 63.55
C SER A 272 6.64 7.48 64.30
N SER A 273 7.68 7.89 63.59
CA SER A 273 8.93 8.39 64.18
C SER A 273 8.69 9.60 65.07
N GLN A 274 7.88 10.57 64.61
CA GLN A 274 7.52 11.75 65.39
C GLN A 274 6.81 11.41 66.71
N ARG A 275 5.91 10.42 66.70
CA ARG A 275 5.25 9.92 67.93
C ARG A 275 6.25 9.27 68.88
N SER A 276 7.13 8.40 68.37
CA SER A 276 8.17 7.74 69.17
C SER A 276 9.12 8.76 69.81
N ILE A 277 9.56 9.77 69.06
CA ILE A 277 10.41 10.86 69.58
C ILE A 277 9.67 11.65 70.67
N THR A 278 8.40 11.98 70.45
CA THR A 278 7.57 12.69 71.44
C THR A 278 7.46 11.89 72.74
N GLN A 279 7.22 10.58 72.64
CA GLN A 279 7.13 9.70 73.81
C GLN A 279 8.48 9.55 74.52
N ALA A 280 9.58 9.40 73.78
CA ALA A 280 10.91 9.35 74.34
C ALA A 280 11.24 10.63 75.12
N ASN A 281 10.93 11.80 74.57
CA ASN A 281 11.10 13.09 75.25
C ASN A 281 10.27 13.18 76.54
N GLN A 282 9.02 12.72 76.54
CA GLN A 282 8.20 12.67 77.75
C GLN A 282 8.81 11.77 78.83
N ASN A 283 9.34 10.61 78.44
CA ASN A 283 10.00 9.69 79.37
C ASN A 283 11.29 10.30 79.93
N ILE A 284 12.13 10.91 79.08
CA ILE A 284 13.34 11.63 79.50
C ILE A 284 12.98 12.72 80.52
N ASN A 285 11.94 13.53 80.25
CA ASN A 285 11.50 14.58 81.17
C ASN A 285 11.09 14.01 82.54
N ARG A 286 10.37 12.88 82.58
CA ARG A 286 10.01 12.21 83.84
C ARG A 286 11.25 11.70 84.58
N SER A 287 12.18 11.06 83.87
CA SER A 287 13.43 10.58 84.46
C SER A 287 14.29 11.72 84.99
N VAL A 288 14.42 12.83 84.26
CA VAL A 288 15.14 14.03 84.70
C VAL A 288 14.49 14.63 85.95
N THR A 289 13.15 14.71 85.99
CA THR A 289 12.41 15.20 87.17
C THR A 289 12.67 14.32 88.38
N SER A 290 12.53 12.99 88.24
CA SER A 290 12.79 12.04 89.33
C SER A 290 14.25 12.05 89.80
N MET A 291 15.20 12.21 88.87
CA MET A 291 16.62 12.36 89.22
C MET A 291 16.86 13.66 89.99
N SER A 292 16.23 14.76 89.59
CA SER A 292 16.31 16.03 90.31
C SER A 292 15.76 15.91 91.74
N GLU A 293 14.62 15.26 91.93
CA GLU A 293 14.06 14.98 93.26
C GLU A 293 15.01 14.10 94.09
N SER A 294 15.59 13.06 93.48
CA SER A 294 16.56 12.19 94.14
C SER A 294 17.82 12.97 94.58
N VAL A 295 18.32 13.88 93.75
CA VAL A 295 19.45 14.76 94.10
C VAL A 295 19.10 15.67 95.26
N GLN A 296 17.92 16.31 95.26
CA GLN A 296 17.45 17.13 96.38
C GLN A 296 17.36 16.32 97.70
N ASN A 297 16.84 15.10 97.63
CA ASN A 297 16.78 14.20 98.79
C ASN A 297 18.18 13.85 99.32
N VAL A 298 19.14 13.58 98.43
CA VAL A 298 20.55 13.32 98.80
C VAL A 298 21.19 14.56 99.41
N GLU A 299 20.95 15.75 98.85
CA GLU A 299 21.43 17.02 99.39
C GLU A 299 20.89 17.27 100.80
N ALA A 300 19.59 17.06 101.01
CA ALA A 300 18.95 17.17 102.33
C ALA A 300 19.53 16.16 103.34
N ALA A 301 19.69 14.89 102.94
CA ALA A 301 20.28 13.85 103.78
C ALA A 301 21.76 14.14 104.11
N SER A 302 22.53 14.66 103.15
CA SER A 302 23.92 15.09 103.35
C SER A 302 24.00 16.26 104.33
N GLY A 303 23.10 17.24 104.21
CA GLY A 303 22.96 18.34 105.17
C GLY A 303 22.66 17.87 106.59
N GLN A 304 21.72 16.91 106.74
CA GLN A 304 21.42 16.27 108.03
C GLN A 304 22.62 15.52 108.60
N PHE A 305 23.32 14.73 107.77
CA PHE A 305 24.53 14.02 108.17
C PHE A 305 25.59 15.00 108.68
N ASN A 306 25.85 16.08 107.94
CA ASN A 306 26.83 17.09 108.35
C ASN A 306 26.42 17.78 109.68
N SER A 307 25.13 18.05 109.87
CA SER A 307 24.59 18.62 111.11
C SER A 307 24.77 17.69 112.32
N LEU A 308 24.75 16.37 112.13
CA LEU A 308 24.95 15.39 113.21
C LEU A 308 26.42 15.01 113.40
N PHE A 309 27.20 15.01 112.32
CA PHE A 309 28.61 14.62 112.31
C PHE A 309 29.46 15.55 113.19
N LEU A 310 29.26 16.87 113.08
CA LEU A 310 30.03 17.85 113.84
C LEU A 310 29.86 17.68 115.38
N PRO A 311 28.63 17.60 115.93
CA PRO A 311 28.43 17.27 117.35
C PRO A 311 29.05 15.92 117.76
N VAL A 312 28.91 14.88 116.95
CA VAL A 312 29.43 13.53 117.27
C VAL A 312 30.97 13.53 117.32
N VAL A 313 31.63 14.13 116.34
CA VAL A 313 33.09 14.25 116.32
C VAL A 313 33.59 15.09 117.50
N ALA A 314 32.91 16.20 117.81
CA ALA A 314 33.22 17.01 118.99
C ALA A 314 33.11 16.21 120.30
N LEU A 315 32.05 15.39 120.44
CA LEU A 315 31.88 14.49 121.59
C LEU A 315 33.01 13.45 121.67
N ILE A 316 33.40 12.83 120.55
CA ILE A 316 34.53 11.88 120.51
C ILE A 316 35.83 12.56 120.94
N ALA A 317 36.11 13.77 120.45
CA ALA A 317 37.31 14.53 120.83
C ALA A 317 37.32 14.86 122.34
N ILE A 318 36.18 15.26 122.90
CA ILE A 318 36.02 15.48 124.34
C ILE A 318 36.30 14.21 125.14
N ILE A 319 35.74 13.06 124.72
CA ILE A 319 35.97 11.76 125.37
C ILE A 319 37.46 11.40 125.35
N ILE A 320 38.13 11.56 124.21
CA ILE A 320 39.57 11.28 124.07
C ILE A 320 40.39 12.19 124.99
N ALA A 321 40.09 13.49 125.04
CA ALA A 321 40.75 14.44 125.93
C ALA A 321 40.59 14.05 127.42
N LEU A 322 39.39 13.63 127.82
CA LEU A 322 39.13 13.09 129.16
C LEU A 322 39.97 11.84 129.44
N GLN A 323 40.01 10.89 128.50
CA GLN A 323 40.79 9.66 128.64
C GLN A 323 42.29 9.94 128.82
N ILE A 324 42.86 10.87 128.04
CA ILE A 324 44.26 11.29 128.16
C ILE A 324 44.51 11.92 129.54
N THR A 325 43.61 12.79 130.00
CA THR A 325 43.73 13.46 131.31
C THR A 325 43.71 12.44 132.46
N ILE A 326 42.85 11.42 132.38
CA ILE A 326 42.79 10.32 133.35
C ILE A 326 44.08 9.49 133.34
N LEU A 327 44.62 9.16 132.16
CA LEU A 327 45.87 8.42 132.02
C LEU A 327 47.09 9.21 132.53
N ALA A 328 47.15 10.50 132.26
CA ALA A 328 48.23 11.38 132.73
C ALA A 328 48.22 11.55 134.26
N ARG A 329 47.05 11.52 134.91
CA ARG A 329 46.90 11.56 136.38
C ARG A 329 47.30 10.25 137.08
N ARG A 330 47.43 9.14 136.33
CA ARG A 330 47.72 7.80 136.86
C ARG A 330 49.20 7.41 136.78
N ARG A 331 50.08 8.33 136.38
CA ARG A 331 51.54 8.26 136.52
C ARG A 331 51.99 9.12 137.69
#